data_AF-A0A7C2FKW3-F1
#
_entry.id   AF-A0A7C2FKW3-F1
#
_cell.length_a   1.000
_cell.length_b   1.000
_cell.length_c   1.000
_cell.angle_alpha   90.00
_cell.angle_beta   90.00
_cell.angle_gamma   90.00
#
_symmetry.space_group_name_H-M   'P 1'
#
loop_
_entity.id
_entity.type
_entity.pdbx_description
1 polymer ?
#
loop_
_entity_poly.entity_id
_entity_poly.type
_entity_poly.pdbx_seq_one_letter_code
_entity_poly.pdbx_strand_id
1 'polypeptide(L)'
;MINEDQPFAIALILSVISGFLFYWIAYGITSIILSFLRVVTRAVVWVSHGFVDIIGFASVKTTTLIKRNLVSKNAPHFKPALISIVLLIIASLSFGELPRGYYMLLRIVVCFSAAFIAYLSFKSGGNWLPWCWVVIAIVFNPVLQIHLDDPEMWQGIDILCVCFFVHSIFAKTYKEVSDK
;
A
#
# COMPACT_ATOMS: atom_id res chain seq x y z
N MET A 1 3.57 -23.54 65.69
CA MET A 1 2.78 -24.57 64.98
C MET A 1 2.32 -23.94 63.67
N ILE A 2 3.21 -23.91 62.68
CA ILE A 2 2.86 -23.45 61.32
C ILE A 2 2.48 -24.73 60.57
N ASN A 3 1.28 -24.72 60.00
CA ASN A 3 0.61 -25.88 59.44
C ASN A 3 1.35 -26.34 58.16
N GLU A 4 2.17 -27.38 58.26
CA GLU A 4 3.00 -27.92 57.16
C GLU A 4 2.17 -28.58 56.03
N ASP A 5 0.87 -28.76 56.24
CA ASP A 5 -0.03 -29.50 55.34
C ASP A 5 -0.77 -28.64 54.29
N GLN A 6 -0.58 -27.32 54.28
CA GLN A 6 -1.27 -26.40 53.34
C GLN A 6 -0.60 -26.08 51.98
N PRO A 7 0.67 -26.48 51.65
CA PRO A 7 1.34 -25.96 50.44
C PRO A 7 0.74 -26.52 49.15
N PHE A 8 0.20 -27.75 49.16
CA PHE A 8 -0.38 -28.37 47.97
C PHE A 8 -1.69 -27.71 47.53
N ALA A 9 -2.59 -27.41 48.48
CA ALA A 9 -3.86 -26.75 48.18
C ALA A 9 -3.64 -25.33 47.62
N ILE A 10 -2.68 -24.58 48.19
CA ILE A 10 -2.34 -23.23 47.73
C ILE A 10 -1.71 -23.27 46.33
N ALA A 11 -0.79 -24.20 46.07
CA ALA A 11 -0.18 -24.37 44.75
C ALA A 11 -1.22 -24.73 43.68
N LEU A 12 -2.17 -25.61 44.01
CA LEU A 12 -3.27 -25.98 43.12
C LEU A 12 -4.12 -24.75 42.77
N ILE A 13 -4.55 -23.97 43.76
CA ILE A 13 -5.36 -22.76 43.57
C ILE A 13 -4.63 -21.72 42.71
N LEU A 14 -3.34 -21.50 42.96
CA LEU A 14 -2.53 -20.55 42.18
C LEU A 14 -2.34 -20.99 40.72
N SER A 15 -2.18 -22.30 40.47
CA SER A 15 -2.09 -22.81 39.09
C SER A 15 -3.40 -22.65 38.32
N VAL A 16 -4.55 -22.84 38.98
CA VAL A 16 -5.87 -22.65 38.38
C VAL A 16 -6.13 -21.18 38.07
N ILE A 17 -5.81 -20.28 39.00
CA ILE A 17 -5.99 -18.83 38.82
C ILE A 17 -5.08 -18.29 37.71
N SER A 18 -3.81 -18.71 37.68
CA SER A 18 -2.87 -18.26 36.64
C SER A 18 -3.24 -18.78 35.25
N GLY A 19 -3.71 -20.03 35.13
CA GLY A 19 -4.23 -20.57 33.88
C GLY A 19 -5.46 -19.81 33.36
N PHE A 20 -6.40 -19.49 34.26
CA PHE A 20 -7.57 -18.67 33.92
C PHE A 20 -7.17 -17.25 33.49
N LEU A 21 -6.26 -16.61 34.22
CA LEU A 21 -5.78 -15.27 33.91
C LEU A 21 -5.07 -15.23 32.55
N PHE A 22 -4.22 -16.21 32.27
CA PHE A 22 -3.52 -16.33 31.00
C PHE A 22 -4.49 -16.54 29.82
N TYR A 23 -5.47 -17.43 29.98
CA TYR A 23 -6.51 -17.66 28.96
C TYR A 23 -7.32 -16.39 28.70
N TRP A 24 -7.70 -15.67 29.75
CA TRP A 24 -8.50 -14.45 29.65
C TRP A 24 -7.73 -13.32 28.94
N ILE A 25 -6.45 -13.16 29.25
CA ILE A 25 -5.56 -12.19 28.59
C ILE A 25 -5.34 -12.57 27.12
N ALA A 26 -5.04 -13.84 26.82
CA ALA A 26 -4.79 -14.30 25.47
C ALA A 26 -6.03 -14.14 24.57
N TYR A 27 -7.21 -14.49 25.08
CA TYR A 27 -8.49 -14.33 24.37
C TYR A 27 -8.86 -12.86 24.17
N GLY A 28 -8.63 -12.03 25.20
CA GLY A 28 -8.82 -10.58 25.11
C GLY A 28 -7.98 -9.96 23.99
N ILE A 29 -6.68 -10.29 23.93
CA ILE A 29 -5.76 -9.78 22.92
C ILE A 29 -6.15 -10.26 21.52
N THR A 30 -6.45 -11.54 21.34
CA THR A 30 -6.87 -12.06 20.02
C THR A 30 -8.17 -11.41 19.54
N SER A 31 -9.15 -11.19 20.42
CA SER A 31 -10.41 -10.54 20.06
C SER A 31 -10.22 -9.08 19.62
N ILE A 32 -9.30 -8.35 20.27
CA ILE A 32 -8.92 -6.97 19.91
C ILE A 32 -8.22 -6.94 18.55
N ILE A 33 -7.26 -7.84 18.33
CA ILE A 33 -6.52 -7.95 17.06
C ILE A 33 -7.47 -8.27 15.90
N LEU A 34 -8.37 -9.24 16.06
CA LEU A 34 -9.34 -9.60 15.02
C LEU A 34 -10.34 -8.48 14.74
N SER A 35 -10.77 -7.75 15.77
CA SER A 35 -11.66 -6.60 15.62
C SER A 35 -10.98 -5.47 14.85
N PHE A 36 -9.72 -5.20 15.15
CA PHE A 36 -8.91 -4.22 14.41
C PHE A 36 -8.71 -4.64 12.95
N LEU A 37 -8.35 -5.90 12.69
CA LEU A 37 -8.21 -6.45 11.34
C LEU A 37 -9.50 -6.32 10.51
N ARG A 38 -10.67 -6.52 11.13
CA ARG A 38 -11.99 -6.34 10.47
C ARG A 38 -12.33 -4.88 10.20
N VAL A 39 -11.86 -3.95 11.03
CA VAL A 39 -12.04 -2.51 10.77
C VAL A 39 -11.13 -2.07 9.63
N VAL A 40 -9.87 -2.52 9.63
CA VAL A 40 -8.89 -2.22 8.57
C VAL A 40 -9.36 -2.78 7.23
N THR A 41 -9.77 -4.04 7.16
CA THR A 41 -10.28 -4.62 5.91
C THR A 41 -11.53 -3.91 5.41
N ARG A 42 -12.48 -3.56 6.29
CA ARG A 42 -13.67 -2.79 5.89
C ARG A 42 -13.34 -1.36 5.47
N ALA A 43 -12.37 -0.70 6.10
CA ALA A 43 -11.91 0.61 5.69
C ALA A 43 -11.21 0.56 4.33
N VAL A 44 -10.36 -0.44 4.09
CA VAL A 44 -9.71 -0.67 2.78
C VAL A 44 -10.74 -0.93 1.70
N VAL A 45 -11.73 -1.79 1.97
CA VAL A 45 -12.82 -2.09 1.03
C VAL A 45 -13.70 -0.86 0.80
N TRP A 46 -14.06 -0.10 1.84
CA TRP A 46 -14.87 1.11 1.71
C TRP A 46 -14.15 2.23 0.95
N VAL A 47 -12.85 2.43 1.21
CA VAL A 47 -12.01 3.33 0.43
C VAL A 47 -11.90 2.86 -1.01
N SER A 48 -11.77 1.55 -1.25
CA SER A 48 -11.74 1.01 -2.61
C SER A 48 -13.05 1.25 -3.37
N HIS A 49 -14.21 1.05 -2.74
CA HIS A 49 -15.50 1.31 -3.37
C HIS A 49 -15.76 2.81 -3.58
N GLY A 50 -15.57 3.64 -2.55
CA GLY A 50 -15.75 5.08 -2.66
C GLY A 50 -14.80 5.71 -3.70
N PHE A 51 -13.56 5.23 -3.78
CA PHE A 51 -12.60 5.67 -4.79
C PHE A 51 -12.98 5.17 -6.19
N VAL A 52 -13.43 3.92 -6.34
CA VAL A 52 -13.91 3.37 -7.62
C VAL A 52 -15.18 4.05 -8.10
N ASP A 53 -16.08 4.49 -7.21
CA ASP A 53 -17.32 5.17 -7.56
C ASP A 53 -17.07 6.64 -7.94
N ILE A 54 -16.21 7.35 -7.20
CA ILE A 54 -15.81 8.73 -7.52
C ILE A 54 -14.99 8.75 -8.82
N ILE A 55 -14.06 7.81 -8.99
CA ILE A 55 -13.35 7.63 -10.26
C ILE A 55 -14.32 7.18 -11.34
N GLY A 56 -15.27 6.29 -11.08
CA GLY A 56 -16.23 5.81 -12.08
C GLY A 56 -17.08 6.96 -12.64
N PHE A 57 -17.60 7.80 -11.75
CA PHE A 57 -18.42 8.95 -12.13
C PHE A 57 -17.60 10.05 -12.83
N ALA A 58 -16.39 10.34 -12.32
CA ALA A 58 -15.45 11.23 -13.01
C ALA A 58 -14.96 10.64 -14.35
N SER A 59 -14.74 9.33 -14.43
CA SER A 59 -14.22 8.59 -15.59
C SER A 59 -15.25 8.54 -16.71
N VAL A 60 -16.54 8.36 -16.46
CA VAL A 60 -17.56 8.36 -17.54
C VAL A 60 -17.63 9.71 -18.25
N LYS A 61 -17.60 10.83 -17.52
CA LYS A 61 -17.65 12.18 -18.12
C LYS A 61 -16.32 12.57 -18.77
N THR A 62 -15.22 12.08 -18.22
CA THR A 62 -13.88 12.41 -18.70
C THR A 62 -13.46 11.53 -19.87
N THR A 63 -13.88 10.25 -19.92
CA THR A 63 -13.52 9.30 -20.99
C THR A 63 -14.04 9.69 -22.35
N THR A 64 -15.21 10.32 -22.49
CA THR A 64 -15.68 10.82 -23.80
C THR A 64 -14.82 11.97 -24.33
N LEU A 65 -14.38 12.88 -23.46
CA LEU A 65 -13.53 14.02 -23.82
C LEU A 65 -12.04 13.64 -23.96
N ILE A 66 -11.58 12.67 -23.17
CA ILE A 66 -10.22 12.14 -23.17
C ILE A 66 -10.02 11.16 -24.33
N LYS A 67 -10.98 10.30 -24.67
CA LYS A 67 -10.85 9.33 -25.78
C LYS A 67 -10.65 10.01 -27.14
N ARG A 68 -11.14 11.25 -27.31
CA ARG A 68 -10.90 12.07 -28.51
C ARG A 68 -9.51 12.72 -28.55
N ASN A 69 -8.91 13.01 -27.40
CA ASN A 69 -7.59 13.63 -27.29
C ASN A 69 -6.43 12.61 -27.11
N LEU A 70 -6.67 11.47 -26.47
CA LEU A 70 -5.65 10.43 -26.21
C LEU A 70 -5.32 9.56 -27.42
N VAL A 71 -6.21 9.47 -28.40
CA VAL A 71 -5.87 8.83 -29.69
C VAL A 71 -4.85 9.67 -30.45
N SER A 72 -4.71 10.98 -30.15
CA SER A 72 -3.96 11.90 -31.00
C SER A 72 -2.57 12.32 -30.53
N LYS A 73 -2.18 12.27 -29.25
CA LYS A 73 -0.76 12.46 -28.83
C LYS A 73 -0.58 12.31 -27.31
N ASN A 74 0.47 11.58 -26.94
CA ASN A 74 1.02 11.31 -25.60
C ASN A 74 0.32 10.22 -24.77
N ALA A 75 1.12 9.22 -24.40
CA ALA A 75 0.78 8.16 -23.48
C ALA A 75 0.25 8.74 -22.14
N PRO A 76 -1.01 8.47 -21.75
CA PRO A 76 -1.65 9.11 -20.60
C PRO A 76 -0.97 8.82 -19.25
N HIS A 77 -0.15 7.77 -19.15
CA HIS A 77 0.63 7.41 -17.96
C HIS A 77 1.99 8.13 -17.88
N PHE A 78 2.45 8.83 -18.92
CA PHE A 78 3.79 9.43 -18.95
C PHE A 78 3.97 10.55 -17.91
N LYS A 79 3.00 11.46 -17.82
CA LYS A 79 3.04 12.60 -16.87
C LYS A 79 3.08 12.16 -15.40
N PRO A 80 2.16 11.30 -14.92
CA PRO A 80 2.20 10.85 -13.52
C PRO A 80 3.44 10.00 -13.22
N ALA A 81 3.89 9.16 -14.15
CA ALA A 81 5.10 8.37 -13.99
C ALA A 81 6.36 9.24 -13.82
N LEU A 82 6.51 10.29 -14.65
CA LEU A 82 7.67 11.18 -14.58
C LEU A 82 7.75 11.91 -13.24
N ILE A 83 6.62 12.43 -12.75
CA ILE A 83 6.58 13.13 -11.45
C ILE A 83 6.97 12.17 -10.32
N SER A 84 6.43 10.94 -10.33
CA SER A 84 6.77 9.93 -9.33
C SER A 84 8.25 9.53 -9.38
N ILE A 85 8.84 9.37 -10.57
CA ILE A 85 10.26 9.06 -10.74
C ILE A 85 11.14 10.14 -10.09
N VAL A 86 10.88 11.41 -10.40
CA VAL A 86 11.68 12.53 -9.87
C VAL A 86 11.63 12.55 -8.34
N LEU A 87 10.44 12.41 -7.76
CA LEU A 87 10.28 12.43 -6.31
C LEU A 87 10.96 11.23 -5.62
N LEU A 88 10.87 10.03 -6.21
CA LEU A 88 11.51 8.82 -5.68
C LEU A 88 13.05 8.91 -5.76
N ILE A 89 13.61 9.51 -6.82
CA ILE A 89 15.05 9.72 -6.94
C ILE A 89 15.55 10.69 -5.86
N ILE A 90 14.84 11.80 -5.66
CA ILE A 90 15.19 12.77 -4.61
C ILE A 90 15.12 12.11 -3.22
N ALA A 91 14.09 11.28 -2.97
CA ALA A 91 13.96 10.53 -1.72
C ALA A 91 15.16 9.56 -1.51
N SER A 92 15.53 8.83 -2.56
CA SER A 92 16.62 7.85 -2.52
C SER A 92 17.98 8.50 -2.26
N LEU A 93 18.24 9.68 -2.84
CA LEU A 93 19.51 10.40 -2.72
C LEU A 93 19.70 11.15 -1.41
N SER A 94 18.62 11.41 -0.66
CA SER A 94 18.68 12.21 0.57
C SER A 94 18.95 11.42 1.85
N PHE A 95 19.19 10.10 1.79
CA PHE A 95 19.58 9.24 2.93
C PHE A 95 18.76 9.47 4.22
N GLY A 96 17.46 9.77 4.11
CA GLY A 96 16.61 9.97 5.29
C GLY A 96 16.57 11.39 5.87
N GLU A 97 17.35 12.34 5.37
CA GLU A 97 17.44 13.70 5.95
C GLU A 97 16.29 14.65 5.55
N LEU A 98 15.36 14.21 4.70
CA LEU A 98 14.27 15.06 4.22
C LEU A 98 13.21 15.34 5.30
N PRO A 99 12.57 16.52 5.26
CA PRO A 99 11.46 16.85 6.16
C PRO A 99 10.33 15.83 6.07
N ARG A 100 9.68 15.53 7.19
CA ARG A 100 8.56 14.56 7.26
C ARG A 100 7.43 14.86 6.25
N GLY A 101 7.20 16.14 5.95
CA GLY A 101 6.21 16.56 4.95
C GLY A 101 6.54 16.12 3.51
N TYR A 102 7.82 16.01 3.17
CA TYR A 102 8.26 15.53 1.86
C TYR A 102 7.84 14.07 1.64
N TYR A 103 8.10 13.19 2.61
CA TYR A 103 7.73 11.77 2.52
C TYR A 103 6.22 11.56 2.50
N MET A 104 5.44 12.45 3.13
CA MET A 104 3.99 12.43 3.03
C MET A 104 3.52 12.75 1.61
N LEU A 105 4.08 13.79 0.98
CA LEU A 105 3.77 14.15 -0.41
C LEU A 105 4.21 13.07 -1.40
N LEU A 106 5.42 12.52 -1.21
CA LEU A 106 5.95 11.40 -1.99
C LEU A 106 4.96 10.24 -2.02
N ARG A 107 4.53 9.77 -0.84
CA ARG A 107 3.56 8.67 -0.69
C ARG A 107 2.26 8.96 -1.42
N ILE A 108 1.70 10.15 -1.24
CA ILE A 108 0.47 10.57 -1.92
C ILE A 108 0.65 10.49 -3.44
N VAL A 109 1.68 11.12 -3.98
CA VAL A 109 1.90 11.21 -5.43
C VAL A 109 2.18 9.84 -6.04
N VAL A 110 3.07 9.04 -5.43
CA VAL A 110 3.42 7.70 -5.91
C VAL A 110 2.20 6.76 -5.84
N CYS A 111 1.42 6.83 -4.76
CA CYS A 111 0.19 6.04 -4.61
C CYS A 111 -0.83 6.37 -5.71
N PHE A 112 -1.16 7.64 -5.93
CA PHE A 112 -2.11 8.04 -6.97
C PHE A 112 -1.62 7.69 -8.38
N SER A 113 -0.33 7.92 -8.67
CA SER A 113 0.27 7.55 -9.95
C SER A 113 0.21 6.03 -10.19
N ALA A 114 0.59 5.23 -9.20
CA ALA A 114 0.54 3.77 -9.30
C ALA A 114 -0.88 3.24 -9.48
N ALA A 115 -1.85 3.75 -8.70
CA ALA A 115 -3.26 3.38 -8.84
C ALA A 115 -3.83 3.74 -10.22
N PHE A 116 -3.46 4.91 -10.77
CA PHE A 116 -3.88 5.32 -12.10
C PHE A 116 -3.29 4.42 -13.19
N ILE A 117 -2.00 4.06 -13.09
CA ILE A 117 -1.34 3.15 -14.03
C ILE A 117 -1.92 1.74 -13.93
N ALA A 118 -2.25 1.27 -12.72
CA ALA A 118 -2.93 -0.01 -12.50
C ALA A 118 -4.27 -0.05 -13.25
N TYR A 119 -5.10 1.00 -13.08
CA TYR A 119 -6.39 1.12 -13.75
C TYR A 119 -6.26 1.08 -15.29
N LEU A 120 -5.30 1.83 -15.84
CA LEU A 120 -5.02 1.81 -17.28
C LEU A 120 -4.56 0.42 -17.75
N SER A 121 -3.74 -0.25 -16.95
CA SER A 121 -3.18 -1.56 -17.28
C SER A 121 -4.25 -2.65 -17.28
N PHE A 122 -5.18 -2.64 -16.31
CA PHE A 122 -6.36 -3.52 -16.29
C PHE A 122 -7.24 -3.32 -17.52
N LYS A 123 -7.46 -2.06 -17.93
CA LYS A 123 -8.25 -1.74 -19.13
C LYS A 123 -7.57 -2.22 -20.43
N SER A 124 -6.24 -2.32 -20.43
CA SER A 124 -5.47 -2.83 -21.58
C SER A 124 -5.35 -4.35 -21.64
N GLY A 125 -5.95 -5.10 -20.71
CA GLY A 125 -5.95 -6.56 -20.71
C GLY A 125 -4.63 -7.21 -20.26
N GLY A 126 -3.79 -6.48 -19.50
CA GLY A 126 -2.58 -7.06 -18.91
C GLY A 126 -2.91 -8.05 -17.80
N ASN A 127 -2.42 -9.30 -17.87
CA ASN A 127 -2.80 -10.34 -16.91
C ASN A 127 -2.16 -10.18 -15.52
N TRP A 128 -0.85 -9.91 -15.44
CA TRP A 128 -0.12 -9.87 -14.15
C TRP A 128 0.43 -8.49 -13.79
N LEU A 129 0.85 -7.70 -14.79
CA LEU A 129 1.44 -6.36 -14.61
C LEU A 129 0.59 -5.37 -13.78
N PRO A 130 -0.75 -5.30 -13.94
CA PRO A 130 -1.57 -4.39 -13.13
C PRO A 130 -1.49 -4.67 -11.63
N TRP A 131 -1.30 -5.93 -11.23
CA TRP A 131 -1.22 -6.32 -9.82
C TRP A 131 0.05 -5.78 -9.14
N CYS A 132 1.18 -5.70 -9.86
CA CYS A 132 2.38 -5.06 -9.35
C CYS A 132 2.13 -3.58 -9.02
N TRP A 133 1.38 -2.87 -9.87
CA TRP A 133 1.00 -1.47 -9.62
C TRP A 133 0.08 -1.31 -8.41
N VAL A 134 -0.83 -2.27 -8.18
CA VAL A 134 -1.66 -2.29 -6.97
C VAL A 134 -0.81 -2.46 -5.72
N VAL A 135 0.18 -3.36 -5.74
CA VAL A 135 1.10 -3.56 -4.61
C VAL A 135 1.88 -2.27 -4.31
N ILE A 136 2.42 -1.60 -5.34
CA ILE A 136 3.12 -0.32 -5.17
C ILE A 136 2.18 0.75 -4.56
N ALA A 137 0.94 0.84 -5.04
CA ALA A 137 -0.04 1.78 -4.48
C ALA A 137 -0.34 1.51 -2.99
N ILE A 138 -0.36 0.24 -2.58
CA ILE A 138 -0.57 -0.15 -1.18
C ILE A 138 0.66 0.20 -0.33
N VAL A 139 1.87 -0.10 -0.80
CA VAL A 139 3.12 0.19 -0.07
C VAL A 139 3.30 1.68 0.19
N PHE A 140 2.93 2.53 -0.78
CA PHE A 140 3.02 3.98 -0.67
C PHE A 140 1.72 4.63 -0.16
N ASN A 141 0.76 3.86 0.37
CA ASN A 141 -0.50 4.42 0.85
C ASN A 141 -0.28 5.27 2.12
N PRO A 142 -0.65 6.58 2.13
CA PRO A 142 -0.45 7.44 3.29
C PRO A 142 -1.27 7.02 4.53
N VAL A 143 -2.36 6.27 4.34
CA VAL A 143 -3.22 5.77 5.44
C VAL A 143 -2.56 4.59 6.15
N LEU A 144 -1.82 3.75 5.40
CA LEU A 144 -1.08 2.61 5.94
C LEU A 144 0.39 3.01 6.09
N GLN A 145 0.71 3.64 7.21
CA GLN A 145 2.11 3.93 7.54
C GLN A 145 2.84 2.64 7.93
N ILE A 146 3.46 2.01 6.93
CA ILE A 146 4.45 0.96 7.13
C ILE A 146 5.67 1.63 7.77
N HIS A 147 5.95 1.26 9.02
CA HIS A 147 7.17 1.67 9.70
C HIS A 147 8.21 0.60 9.38
N LEU A 148 9.22 0.97 8.59
CA LEU A 148 10.44 0.18 8.47
C LEU A 148 11.46 0.91 9.34
N ASP A 149 12.05 0.18 10.27
CA ASP A 149 13.01 0.74 11.23
C ASP A 149 14.32 1.15 10.51
N ASP A 150 14.60 0.55 9.35
CA ASP A 150 15.80 0.76 8.55
C ASP A 150 15.53 1.69 7.34
N PRO A 151 16.14 2.89 7.28
CA PRO A 151 16.04 3.82 6.14
C PRO A 151 16.60 3.23 4.83
N GLU A 152 17.61 2.37 4.92
CA GLU A 152 18.24 1.70 3.78
C GLU A 152 17.24 0.81 3.03
N MET A 153 16.30 0.18 3.75
CA MET A 153 15.28 -0.65 3.12
C MET A 153 14.28 0.20 2.33
N TRP A 154 13.93 1.39 2.82
CA TRP A 154 13.11 2.35 2.06
C TRP A 154 13.81 2.82 0.79
N GLN A 155 15.12 3.08 0.82
CA GLN A 155 15.88 3.40 -0.39
C GLN A 155 15.82 2.27 -1.42
N GLY A 156 15.96 1.02 -0.99
CA GLY A 156 15.83 -0.14 -1.88
C GLY A 156 14.45 -0.22 -2.55
N ILE A 157 13.37 0.03 -1.78
CA ILE A 157 12.00 0.06 -2.28
C ILE A 157 11.79 1.22 -3.27
N ASP A 158 12.31 2.41 -2.95
CA ASP A 158 12.18 3.59 -3.79
C ASP A 158 12.89 3.38 -5.14
N ILE A 159 14.11 2.83 -5.13
CA ILE A 159 14.88 2.48 -6.34
C ILE A 159 14.13 1.44 -7.19
N LEU A 160 13.60 0.38 -6.56
CA LEU A 160 12.82 -0.63 -7.26
C LEU A 160 11.58 -0.03 -7.94
N CYS A 161 10.91 0.91 -7.27
CA CYS A 161 9.77 1.62 -7.82
C CYS A 161 10.17 2.52 -8.99
N VAL A 162 11.30 3.23 -8.91
CA VAL A 162 11.85 3.99 -10.05
C VAL A 162 12.01 3.08 -11.27
N CYS A 163 12.62 1.90 -11.11
CA CYS A 163 12.77 0.93 -12.21
C CYS A 163 11.42 0.52 -12.81
N PHE A 164 10.41 0.27 -11.97
CA PHE A 164 9.04 -0.05 -12.43
C PHE A 164 8.39 1.09 -13.22
N PHE A 165 8.47 2.33 -12.71
CA PHE A 165 7.95 3.51 -13.40
C PHE A 165 8.66 3.76 -14.72
N VAL A 166 9.98 3.59 -14.77
CA VAL A 166 10.76 3.67 -16.02
C VAL A 166 10.32 2.58 -17.00
N HIS A 167 10.20 1.33 -16.55
CA HIS A 167 9.71 0.23 -17.39
C HIS A 167 8.32 0.53 -17.98
N SER A 168 7.42 1.14 -17.20
CA SER A 168 6.08 1.52 -17.65
C SER A 168 6.08 2.50 -18.83
N ILE A 169 7.09 3.38 -18.90
CA ILE A 169 7.26 4.35 -19.98
C ILE A 169 7.77 3.63 -21.24
N PHE A 170 8.75 2.75 -21.10
CA PHE A 170 9.37 2.05 -22.24
C PHE A 170 8.52 0.91 -22.82
N ALA A 171 7.72 0.22 -22.00
CA ALA A 171 6.91 -0.93 -22.42
C ALA A 171 5.88 -0.58 -23.52
N LYS A 172 5.48 0.70 -23.65
CA LYS A 172 4.63 1.17 -24.75
C LYS A 172 5.40 1.49 -26.04
N THR A 173 6.62 2.01 -25.93
CA THR A 173 7.45 2.35 -27.09
C THR A 173 7.74 1.13 -27.96
N TYR A 174 7.92 -0.05 -27.37
CA TYR A 174 8.15 -1.28 -28.11
C TYR A 174 6.96 -1.72 -28.98
N LYS A 175 5.72 -1.53 -28.50
CA LYS A 175 4.52 -1.88 -29.26
C LYS A 175 4.29 -0.93 -30.44
N GLU A 176 4.56 0.37 -30.26
CA GLU A 176 4.41 1.36 -31.34
C GLU A 176 5.52 1.29 -32.40
N VAL A 177 6.72 0.80 -32.06
CA VAL A 177 7.83 0.62 -33.01
C VAL A 177 7.73 -0.72 -33.75
N SER A 178 7.16 -1.75 -33.14
CA SER A 178 7.00 -3.07 -33.78
C SER A 178 5.81 -3.16 -34.75
N ASP A 179 4.84 -2.25 -34.66
CA ASP A 179 3.66 -2.16 -35.54
C ASP A 179 3.85 -1.16 -36.72
N LYS A 180 5.07 -0.62 -36.90
CA LYS A 180 5.45 0.23 -38.05
C LYS A 180 6.47 -0.47 -38.93
#